data_AF-A0A351C125-F1
#
_entry.id   AF-A0A351C125-F1
#
_cell.length_a   1.000
_cell.length_b   1.000
_cell.length_c   1.000
_cell.angle_alpha   90.00
_cell.angle_beta   90.00
_cell.angle_gamma   90.00
#
_symmetry.space_group_name_H-M   'P 1'
#
loop_
_entity.id
_entity.type
_entity.pdbx_description
1 polymer ?
#
loop_
_entity_poly.entity_id
_entity_poly.type
_entity_poly.pdbx_seq_one_letter_code
_entity_poly.pdbx_strand_id
1 'polypeptide(L)'
;MNFTIPDKYSAGVFIDGPDTDNAIFYDRLKFNFISNTVITTTLRNINLFTLVHVSTNDTIKIFDVHLKASNTTEDQQRRLQEVNALRNVSNTFRTGEEFIVLGDFNIYSANEPAYQRLLEPDVNADGHFIDMFTMPGNWNQSVYSQYHTQSTRTRALGDGGATGGLDDRFDMILNSNGILQEGKIKYIPGSFVAVGNDGNHFNDSINRRPNTSVPDSIADALYYTSDHLPIYAKYKFDQNPVSVSSVSSEIPDDFKLSQNYPNPF
;
A
#
# COMPACT_ATOMS: atom_id res chain seq x y z
N MET A 1 1.75 -12.61 14.23
CA MET A 1 2.96 -12.09 13.56
C MET A 1 4.28 -12.35 14.31
N ASN A 2 4.31 -12.43 15.64
CA ASN A 2 5.57 -12.68 16.40
C ASN A 2 5.78 -14.16 16.82
N PHE A 3 5.13 -15.12 16.14
CA PHE A 3 5.23 -16.54 16.52
C PHE A 3 6.59 -17.16 16.17
N THR A 4 7.15 -16.83 15.00
CA THR A 4 8.42 -17.39 14.53
C THR A 4 9.64 -16.56 14.91
N ILE A 5 9.48 -15.23 14.99
CA ILE A 5 10.51 -14.31 15.46
C ILE A 5 9.85 -13.38 16.49
N PRO A 6 10.03 -13.65 17.80
CA PRO A 6 9.52 -12.80 18.87
C PRO A 6 9.96 -11.35 18.68
N ASP A 7 9.07 -10.41 19.00
CA ASP A 7 9.31 -8.96 19.00
C ASP A 7 9.78 -8.32 17.69
N LYS A 8 9.69 -9.04 16.56
CA LYS A 8 10.06 -8.48 15.25
C LYS A 8 9.06 -7.42 14.76
N TYR A 9 7.77 -7.66 14.96
CA TYR A 9 6.71 -6.79 14.48
C TYR A 9 6.05 -6.02 15.63
N SER A 10 5.80 -4.74 15.39
CA SER A 10 4.99 -3.87 16.25
C SER A 10 3.70 -3.49 15.54
N ALA A 11 2.64 -3.25 16.32
CA ALA A 11 1.43 -2.61 15.81
C ALA A 11 1.58 -1.08 15.86
N GLY A 12 1.00 -0.38 14.88
CA GLY A 12 0.78 1.06 14.98
C GLY A 12 -0.28 1.39 16.03
N VAL A 13 -0.47 2.68 16.34
CA VAL A 13 -1.59 3.11 17.19
C VAL A 13 -2.90 2.77 16.48
N PHE A 14 -3.70 1.90 17.10
CA PHE A 14 -5.02 1.50 16.63
C PHE A 14 -6.06 2.57 16.99
N ILE A 15 -6.99 2.83 16.07
CA ILE A 15 -8.12 3.73 16.29
C ILE A 15 -9.37 2.99 15.82
N ASP A 16 -10.28 2.74 16.76
CA ASP A 16 -11.57 2.10 16.52
C ASP A 16 -12.47 3.04 15.71
N GLY A 17 -12.96 2.54 14.57
CA GLY A 17 -13.77 3.24 13.59
C GLY A 17 -15.21 2.74 13.53
N PRO A 18 -16.08 3.43 12.79
CA PRO A 18 -17.41 2.92 12.46
C PRO A 18 -17.33 1.81 11.41
N ASP A 19 -18.17 0.78 11.56
CA ASP A 19 -18.38 -0.38 10.65
C ASP A 19 -17.17 -1.30 10.43
N THR A 20 -16.02 -0.74 10.08
CA THR A 20 -14.77 -1.45 9.76
C THR A 20 -13.57 -0.72 10.33
N ASP A 21 -12.54 -1.48 10.68
CA ASP A 21 -11.29 -0.96 11.22
C ASP A 21 -10.10 -1.25 10.32
N ASN A 22 -9.13 -0.34 10.32
CA ASN A 22 -7.84 -0.51 9.67
C ASN A 22 -6.74 -0.56 10.72
N ALA A 23 -5.80 -1.50 10.55
CA ALA A 23 -4.69 -1.68 11.48
C ALA A 23 -3.39 -1.95 10.73
N ILE A 24 -2.30 -1.31 11.16
CA ILE A 24 -0.97 -1.53 10.58
C ILE A 24 -0.07 -2.29 11.53
N PHE A 25 0.69 -3.23 10.97
CA PHE A 25 1.80 -3.90 11.62
C PHE A 25 3.06 -3.73 10.80
N TYR A 26 4.18 -3.48 11.46
CA TYR A 26 5.44 -3.14 10.79
C TYR A 26 6.64 -3.79 11.48
N ASP A 27 7.67 -4.10 10.69
CA ASP A 27 8.96 -4.58 11.20
C ASP A 27 9.68 -3.41 11.89
N ARG A 28 9.79 -3.47 13.21
CA ARG A 28 10.34 -2.37 14.04
C ARG A 28 11.83 -2.13 13.81
N LEU A 29 12.54 -3.06 13.18
CA LEU A 29 13.94 -2.88 12.80
C LEU A 29 14.09 -2.10 11.49
N LYS A 30 13.01 -2.01 10.69
CA LYS A 30 12.99 -1.30 9.42
C LYS A 30 12.27 0.03 9.48
N PHE A 31 11.25 0.15 10.33
CA PHE A 31 10.41 1.34 10.38
C PHE A 31 10.16 1.83 11.80
N ASN A 32 10.14 3.15 11.93
CA ASN A 32 9.54 3.84 13.06
C ASN A 32 8.12 4.28 12.68
N PHE A 33 7.14 3.95 13.51
CA PHE A 33 5.78 4.45 13.36
C PHE A 33 5.67 5.89 13.85
N ILE A 34 5.00 6.74 13.08
CA ILE A 34 4.85 8.17 13.40
C ILE A 34 3.41 8.48 13.81
N SER A 35 2.44 8.12 12.99
CA SER A 35 1.04 8.48 13.25
C SER A 35 0.05 7.55 12.55
N ASN A 36 -1.16 7.52 13.11
CA ASN A 36 -2.38 7.04 12.47
C ASN A 36 -3.38 8.21 12.49
N THR A 37 -3.70 8.77 11.31
CA THR A 37 -4.67 9.86 11.16
C THR A 37 -5.93 9.33 10.51
N VAL A 38 -7.08 9.53 11.14
CA VAL A 38 -8.38 9.13 10.60
C VAL A 38 -8.90 10.17 9.62
N ILE A 39 -9.35 9.71 8.46
CA ILE A 39 -10.11 10.46 7.47
C ILE A 39 -11.55 9.98 7.58
N THR A 40 -12.40 10.81 8.17
CA THR A 40 -13.80 10.46 8.42
C THR A 40 -14.60 10.41 7.13
N THR A 41 -15.38 9.35 6.96
CA THR A 41 -16.36 9.20 5.89
C THR A 41 -17.76 8.99 6.48
N THR A 42 -18.75 8.72 5.64
CA THR A 42 -20.12 8.46 6.10
C THR A 42 -20.28 7.15 6.86
N LEU A 43 -19.51 6.11 6.52
CA LEU A 43 -19.67 4.77 7.10
C LEU A 43 -18.35 4.11 7.48
N ARG A 44 -17.37 4.03 6.56
CA ARG A 44 -16.10 3.33 6.76
C ARG A 44 -14.93 4.31 6.72
N ASN A 45 -14.32 4.54 7.88
CA ASN A 45 -13.22 5.49 7.98
C ASN A 45 -11.98 4.98 7.23
N ILE A 46 -11.20 5.91 6.68
CA ILE A 46 -9.92 5.63 6.01
C ILE A 46 -8.81 6.04 6.97
N ASN A 47 -7.76 5.22 7.07
CA ASN A 47 -6.62 5.52 7.93
C ASN A 47 -5.42 5.95 7.09
N LEU A 48 -4.77 7.04 7.48
CA LEU A 48 -3.49 7.48 6.95
C LEU A 48 -2.40 7.15 7.97
N PHE A 49 -1.66 6.08 7.72
CA PHE A 49 -0.49 5.71 8.50
C PHE A 49 0.75 6.39 7.95
N THR A 50 1.60 6.90 8.85
CA THR A 50 2.91 7.48 8.48
C THR A 50 4.02 6.70 9.16
N LEU A 51 4.98 6.23 8.35
CA LEU A 51 6.15 5.48 8.82
C LEU A 51 7.43 6.10 8.28
N VAL A 52 8.50 6.04 9.07
CA VAL A 52 9.84 6.46 8.67
C VAL A 52 10.74 5.24 8.58
N HIS A 53 11.38 5.04 7.43
CA HIS A 53 12.36 3.99 7.23
C HIS A 53 13.64 4.30 8.00
N VAL A 54 14.05 3.39 8.89
CA VAL A 54 15.12 3.61 9.87
C VAL A 54 16.46 3.93 9.19
N SER A 55 16.82 3.25 8.09
CA SER A 55 18.15 3.42 7.51
C SER A 55 18.29 4.62 6.58
N THR A 56 17.21 5.05 5.92
CA THR A 56 17.26 6.17 4.95
C THR A 56 16.62 7.44 5.50
N ASN A 57 15.89 7.35 6.61
CA ASN A 57 15.08 8.42 7.17
C ASN A 57 14.00 8.95 6.20
N ASP A 58 13.62 8.16 5.20
CA ASP A 58 12.54 8.50 4.28
C ASP A 58 11.19 8.16 4.88
N THR A 59 10.20 9.02 4.59
CA THR A 59 8.84 8.88 5.11
C THR A 59 7.95 8.28 4.03
N ILE A 60 7.23 7.22 4.37
CA ILE A 60 6.14 6.70 3.55
C ILE A 60 4.80 6.97 4.23
N LYS A 61 3.85 7.44 3.43
CA LYS A 61 2.45 7.61 3.83
C LYS A 61 1.60 6.51 3.20
N ILE A 62 0.76 5.86 4.00
CA ILE A 62 -0.01 4.70 3.59
C ILE A 62 -1.47 4.98 3.94
N PHE A 63 -2.29 5.19 2.92
CA PHE A 63 -3.74 5.12 3.09
C PHE A 63 -4.16 3.66 3.13
N ASP A 64 -4.92 3.28 4.14
CA ASP A 64 -5.56 1.97 4.28
C ASP A 64 -7.08 2.14 4.18
N VAL A 65 -7.69 1.39 3.26
CA VAL A 65 -9.11 1.49 2.92
C VAL A 65 -9.81 0.15 3.09
N HIS A 66 -11.03 0.22 3.61
CA HIS A 66 -12.04 -0.80 3.40
C HIS A 66 -13.28 -0.07 2.88
N LEU A 67 -13.39 0.10 1.57
CA LEU A 67 -14.46 0.91 0.99
C LEU A 67 -15.81 0.19 1.07
N LYS A 68 -16.91 0.91 0.90
CA LYS A 68 -18.28 0.38 0.96
C LYS A 68 -18.44 -0.89 0.10
N ALA A 69 -18.79 -2.01 0.75
CA ALA A 69 -19.08 -3.29 0.10
C ALA A 69 -20.39 -3.27 -0.72
N SER A 70 -20.72 -4.39 -1.38
CA SER A 70 -21.89 -4.57 -2.25
C SER A 70 -21.81 -3.81 -3.58
N ASN A 71 -22.69 -4.14 -4.54
CA ASN A 71 -22.50 -3.81 -5.95
C ASN A 71 -23.65 -3.00 -6.59
N THR A 72 -24.53 -2.39 -5.78
CA THR A 72 -25.58 -1.52 -6.33
C THR A 72 -24.99 -0.19 -6.82
N THR A 73 -25.74 0.56 -7.64
CA THR A 73 -25.36 1.92 -8.03
C THR A 73 -25.16 2.84 -6.82
N GLU A 74 -25.98 2.68 -5.77
CA GLU A 74 -25.82 3.45 -4.53
C GLU A 74 -24.51 3.12 -3.82
N ASP A 75 -24.12 1.84 -3.78
CA ASP A 75 -22.84 1.41 -3.18
C ASP A 75 -21.64 2.00 -3.94
N GLN A 76 -21.70 2.06 -5.27
CA GLN A 76 -20.67 2.69 -6.10
C GLN A 76 -20.54 4.20 -5.80
N GLN A 77 -21.66 4.91 -5.59
CA GLN A 77 -21.62 6.32 -5.14
C GLN A 77 -21.10 6.43 -3.71
N ARG A 78 -21.44 5.46 -2.85
CA ARG A 78 -20.81 5.12 -1.56
C ARG A 78 -19.29 5.28 -1.60
N ARG A 79 -18.68 4.42 -2.41
CA ARG A 79 -17.23 4.36 -2.60
C ARG A 79 -16.66 5.63 -3.22
N LEU A 80 -17.37 6.27 -4.15
CA LEU A 80 -16.93 7.54 -4.73
C LEU A 80 -16.82 8.64 -3.66
N GLN A 81 -17.77 8.73 -2.72
CA GLN A 81 -17.71 9.71 -1.63
C GLN A 81 -16.53 9.45 -0.70
N GLU A 82 -16.26 8.19 -0.36
CA GLU A 82 -15.10 7.77 0.44
C GLU A 82 -13.77 8.11 -0.27
N VAL A 83 -13.66 7.79 -1.56
CA VAL A 83 -12.49 8.14 -2.38
C VAL A 83 -12.33 9.66 -2.51
N ASN A 84 -13.41 10.44 -2.62
CA ASN A 84 -13.31 11.89 -2.64
C ASN A 84 -12.76 12.45 -1.32
N ALA A 85 -13.15 11.89 -0.16
CA ALA A 85 -12.57 12.27 1.13
C ALA A 85 -11.07 11.95 1.19
N LEU A 86 -10.65 10.78 0.68
CA LEU A 86 -9.24 10.43 0.55
C LEU A 86 -8.50 11.41 -0.37
N ARG A 87 -9.03 11.69 -1.56
CA ARG A 87 -8.41 12.60 -2.54
C ARG A 87 -8.33 14.03 -2.04
N ASN A 88 -9.28 14.49 -1.24
CA ASN A 88 -9.20 15.79 -0.57
C ASN A 88 -7.96 15.90 0.32
N VAL A 89 -7.52 14.79 0.95
CA VAL A 89 -6.30 14.76 1.76
C VAL A 89 -5.07 14.61 0.87
N SER A 90 -5.04 13.63 -0.04
CA SER A 90 -3.84 13.39 -0.87
C SER A 90 -3.52 14.58 -1.78
N ASN A 91 -4.52 15.34 -2.24
CA ASN A 91 -4.30 16.56 -3.03
C ASN A 91 -3.66 17.72 -2.24
N THR A 92 -3.58 17.64 -0.91
CA THR A 92 -2.84 18.62 -0.08
C THR A 92 -1.35 18.33 0.00
N PHE A 93 -0.92 17.15 -0.44
CA PHE A 93 0.48 16.74 -0.42
C PHE A 93 1.28 17.49 -1.47
N ARG A 94 2.57 17.65 -1.21
CA ARG A 94 3.47 18.31 -2.17
C ARG A 94 3.67 17.42 -3.39
N THR A 95 3.95 18.03 -4.54
CA THR A 95 4.36 17.29 -5.75
C THR A 95 5.55 16.38 -5.44
N GLY A 96 5.49 15.14 -5.94
CA GLY A 96 6.52 14.12 -5.71
C GLY A 96 6.49 13.49 -4.32
N GLU A 97 5.50 13.78 -3.47
CA GLU A 97 5.37 13.12 -2.17
C GLU A 97 5.07 11.61 -2.32
N GLU A 98 5.66 10.82 -1.44
CA GLU A 98 5.69 9.36 -1.55
C GLU A 98 4.60 8.75 -0.68
N PHE A 99 3.52 8.34 -1.33
CA PHE A 99 2.38 7.75 -0.67
C PHE A 99 1.78 6.63 -1.51
N ILE A 100 1.10 5.71 -0.83
CA ILE A 100 0.38 4.60 -1.44
C ILE A 100 -1.02 4.53 -0.83
N VAL A 101 -1.95 3.92 -1.55
CA VAL A 101 -3.24 3.48 -1.00
C VAL A 101 -3.35 1.98 -1.20
N LEU A 102 -3.76 1.27 -0.15
CA LEU A 102 -3.96 -0.17 -0.16
C LEU A 102 -5.18 -0.56 0.68
N GLY A 103 -5.61 -1.80 0.55
CA GLY A 103 -6.72 -2.38 1.33
C GLY A 103 -7.78 -3.02 0.43
N ASP A 104 -8.97 -3.22 0.97
CA ASP A 104 -10.15 -3.74 0.26
C ASP A 104 -10.95 -2.57 -0.34
N PHE A 105 -10.91 -2.46 -1.67
CA PHE A 105 -11.60 -1.39 -2.37
C PHE A 105 -13.06 -1.73 -2.71
N ASN A 106 -13.48 -2.99 -2.67
CA ASN A 106 -14.82 -3.41 -3.14
C ASN A 106 -15.22 -2.85 -4.53
N ILE A 107 -14.25 -2.55 -5.39
CA ILE A 107 -14.47 -1.99 -6.74
C ILE A 107 -14.54 -3.13 -7.75
N TYR A 108 -15.56 -3.13 -8.60
CA TYR A 108 -15.85 -4.26 -9.50
C TYR A 108 -15.33 -4.08 -10.94
N SER A 109 -15.00 -2.86 -11.33
CA SER A 109 -14.67 -2.57 -12.72
C SER A 109 -13.81 -1.32 -12.86
N ALA A 110 -13.06 -1.25 -13.95
CA ALA A 110 -12.35 -0.03 -14.32
C ALA A 110 -13.29 1.13 -14.66
N ASN A 111 -14.57 0.89 -14.93
CA ASN A 111 -15.54 1.96 -15.24
C ASN A 111 -16.20 2.55 -14.00
N GLU A 112 -15.90 2.01 -12.80
CA GLU A 112 -16.52 2.47 -11.58
C GLU A 112 -16.03 3.89 -11.21
N PRO A 113 -16.94 4.83 -10.84
CA PRO A 113 -16.54 6.21 -10.56
C PRO A 113 -15.46 6.36 -9.49
N ALA A 114 -15.49 5.52 -8.44
CA ALA A 114 -14.47 5.52 -7.38
C ALA A 114 -13.07 5.20 -7.94
N TYR A 115 -12.97 4.20 -8.84
CA TYR A 115 -11.70 3.83 -9.47
C TYR A 115 -11.18 4.95 -10.37
N GLN A 116 -12.05 5.50 -11.22
CA GLN A 116 -11.69 6.62 -12.09
C GLN A 116 -11.19 7.82 -11.28
N ARG A 117 -11.86 8.13 -10.17
CA ARG A 117 -11.46 9.23 -9.28
C ARG A 117 -10.10 9.00 -8.62
N LEU A 118 -9.73 7.77 -8.27
CA LEU A 118 -8.40 7.45 -7.74
C LEU A 118 -7.30 7.78 -8.76
N LEU A 119 -7.53 7.49 -10.03
CA LEU A 119 -6.55 7.65 -11.11
C LEU A 119 -6.53 9.05 -11.72
N GLU A 120 -7.62 9.80 -11.58
CA GLU A 120 -7.80 11.11 -12.22
C GLU A 120 -6.82 12.16 -11.65
N PRO A 121 -5.94 12.75 -12.49
CA PRO A 121 -5.11 13.88 -12.10
C PRO A 121 -5.97 15.13 -11.85
N ASP A 122 -5.65 15.87 -10.79
CA ASP A 122 -6.29 17.16 -10.49
C ASP A 122 -5.40 18.32 -10.93
N VAL A 123 -5.99 19.45 -11.32
CA VAL A 123 -5.23 20.64 -11.70
C VAL A 123 -4.48 21.18 -10.47
N ASN A 124 -3.17 21.41 -10.61
CA ASN A 124 -2.28 21.91 -9.55
C ASN A 124 -2.16 20.99 -8.31
N ALA A 125 -2.49 19.69 -8.44
CA ALA A 125 -2.32 18.73 -7.35
C ALA A 125 -1.75 17.40 -7.87
N ASP A 126 -0.89 16.78 -7.06
CA ASP A 126 -0.25 15.49 -7.36
C ASP A 126 -0.78 14.36 -6.45
N GLY A 127 -2.06 14.45 -6.08
CA GLY A 127 -2.69 13.55 -5.12
C GLY A 127 -3.30 12.28 -5.72
N HIS A 128 -3.16 12.05 -7.02
CA HIS A 128 -3.70 10.87 -7.69
C HIS A 128 -2.82 9.64 -7.53
N PHE A 129 -3.41 8.50 -7.82
CA PHE A 129 -2.77 7.21 -7.72
C PHE A 129 -2.62 6.57 -9.09
N ILE A 130 -1.69 5.63 -9.17
CA ILE A 130 -1.38 4.88 -10.36
C ILE A 130 -1.49 3.40 -10.01
N ASP A 131 -2.39 2.73 -10.73
CA ASP A 131 -2.46 1.27 -10.74
C ASP A 131 -1.34 0.71 -11.61
N MET A 132 -0.67 -0.32 -11.11
CA MET A 132 0.38 -1.01 -11.86
C MET A 132 -0.19 -2.01 -12.88
N PHE A 133 -1.51 -2.23 -12.87
CA PHE A 133 -2.23 -3.07 -13.82
C PHE A 133 -3.16 -2.26 -14.71
N THR A 134 -3.25 -2.69 -15.96
CA THR A 134 -4.23 -2.16 -16.93
C THR A 134 -5.30 -3.21 -17.17
N MET A 135 -6.44 -3.08 -16.49
CA MET A 135 -7.56 -4.02 -16.57
C MET A 135 -8.86 -3.30 -16.95
N PRO A 136 -9.20 -3.18 -18.24
CA PRO A 136 -10.42 -2.50 -18.65
C PRO A 136 -11.68 -3.30 -18.30
N GLY A 137 -12.85 -2.65 -18.30
CA GLY A 137 -14.13 -3.34 -18.13
C GLY A 137 -14.35 -3.94 -16.73
N ASN A 138 -15.18 -4.98 -16.67
CA ASN A 138 -15.57 -5.65 -15.42
C ASN A 138 -14.50 -6.68 -15.04
N TRP A 139 -14.08 -6.66 -13.78
CA TRP A 139 -13.02 -7.53 -13.30
C TRP A 139 -13.50 -8.93 -12.97
N ASN A 140 -14.79 -9.12 -12.68
CA ASN A 140 -15.40 -10.43 -12.48
C ASN A 140 -15.53 -11.24 -13.78
N GLN A 141 -14.39 -11.68 -14.31
CA GLN A 141 -14.29 -12.41 -15.57
C GLN A 141 -13.08 -13.37 -15.52
N SER A 142 -13.20 -14.55 -16.14
CA SER A 142 -12.12 -15.54 -16.14
C SER A 142 -10.81 -15.04 -16.76
N VAL A 143 -10.87 -14.07 -17.68
CA VAL A 143 -9.68 -13.42 -18.28
C VAL A 143 -8.84 -12.64 -17.26
N TYR A 144 -9.45 -12.25 -16.14
CA TYR A 144 -8.80 -11.53 -15.04
C TYR A 144 -8.49 -12.41 -13.83
N SER A 145 -8.71 -13.72 -13.94
CA SER A 145 -8.47 -14.72 -12.88
C SER A 145 -7.14 -14.58 -12.14
N GLN A 146 -6.06 -14.29 -12.86
CA GLN A 146 -4.71 -14.08 -12.30
C GLN A 146 -4.59 -12.87 -11.35
N TYR A 147 -5.59 -11.99 -11.32
CA TYR A 147 -5.62 -10.78 -10.49
C TYR A 147 -6.66 -10.85 -9.36
N HIS A 148 -7.48 -11.89 -9.31
CA HIS A 148 -8.53 -11.99 -8.30
C HIS A 148 -7.96 -12.25 -6.90
N THR A 149 -8.62 -11.71 -5.90
CA THR A 149 -8.23 -11.73 -4.49
C THR A 149 -9.37 -12.14 -3.57
N GLN A 150 -10.64 -12.06 -4.00
CA GLN A 150 -11.81 -12.53 -3.25
C GLN A 150 -12.78 -13.28 -4.19
N SER A 151 -13.54 -14.30 -3.76
CA SER A 151 -13.46 -14.99 -2.47
C SER A 151 -12.62 -16.27 -2.54
N THR A 152 -11.79 -16.53 -1.52
CA THR A 152 -11.04 -17.79 -1.42
C THR A 152 -11.92 -19.04 -1.30
N ARG A 153 -13.23 -18.89 -1.10
CA ARG A 153 -14.16 -19.95 -0.72
C ARG A 153 -15.49 -19.91 -1.49
N THR A 154 -15.98 -21.09 -1.86
CA THR A 154 -17.32 -21.27 -2.45
C THR A 154 -18.42 -21.47 -1.42
N ARG A 155 -18.09 -21.71 -0.16
CA ARG A 155 -19.04 -22.01 0.92
C ARG A 155 -18.70 -21.21 2.18
N ALA A 156 -19.73 -20.92 2.98
CA ALA A 156 -19.60 -20.20 4.23
C ALA A 156 -18.91 -21.06 5.29
N LEU A 157 -18.00 -20.47 6.08
CA LEU A 157 -17.35 -21.11 7.22
C LEU A 157 -17.94 -20.69 8.58
N GLY A 158 -18.93 -19.78 8.57
CA GLY A 158 -19.54 -19.24 9.79
C GLY A 158 -18.75 -18.12 10.47
N ASP A 159 -17.72 -17.60 9.79
CA ASP A 159 -16.84 -16.50 10.24
C ASP A 159 -17.24 -15.13 9.66
N GLY A 160 -18.33 -15.08 8.87
CA GLY A 160 -18.84 -13.85 8.26
C GLY A 160 -18.24 -13.50 6.91
N GLY A 161 -17.27 -14.27 6.39
CA GLY A 161 -16.66 -13.97 5.10
C GLY A 161 -17.53 -14.31 3.89
N ALA A 162 -17.24 -13.63 2.78
CA ALA A 162 -17.91 -13.77 1.50
C ALA A 162 -17.72 -15.16 0.91
N THR A 163 -18.69 -15.60 0.11
CA THR A 163 -18.69 -16.87 -0.61
C THR A 163 -18.93 -16.62 -2.09
N GLY A 164 -18.51 -17.53 -2.95
CA GLY A 164 -18.79 -17.45 -4.40
C GLY A 164 -17.67 -18.05 -5.24
N GLY A 165 -16.47 -18.15 -4.65
CA GLY A 165 -15.24 -18.52 -5.34
C GLY A 165 -14.44 -17.30 -5.76
N LEU A 166 -13.24 -17.51 -6.29
CA LEU A 166 -12.25 -16.44 -6.49
C LEU A 166 -12.50 -15.71 -7.82
N ASP A 167 -13.21 -14.59 -7.78
CA ASP A 167 -13.75 -13.94 -8.97
C ASP A 167 -13.62 -12.42 -9.01
N ASP A 168 -13.19 -11.75 -7.94
CA ASP A 168 -13.05 -10.29 -7.90
C ASP A 168 -11.62 -9.84 -7.52
N ARG A 169 -11.18 -8.69 -8.04
CA ARG A 169 -9.94 -7.99 -7.64
C ARG A 169 -10.28 -6.81 -6.73
N PHE A 170 -10.49 -7.08 -5.45
CA PHE A 170 -10.80 -6.02 -4.48
C PHE A 170 -9.59 -5.50 -3.74
N ASP A 171 -8.59 -6.34 -3.53
CA ASP A 171 -7.39 -5.97 -2.79
C ASP A 171 -6.38 -5.38 -3.77
N MET A 172 -6.04 -4.10 -3.59
CA MET A 172 -5.13 -3.36 -4.47
C MET A 172 -4.05 -2.63 -3.70
N ILE A 173 -2.95 -2.31 -4.39
CA ILE A 173 -1.92 -1.37 -3.92
C ILE A 173 -1.66 -0.40 -5.06
N LEU A 174 -2.07 0.86 -4.89
CA LEU A 174 -1.89 1.93 -5.88
C LEU A 174 -0.87 2.95 -5.38
N ASN A 175 -0.09 3.52 -6.29
CA ASN A 175 1.11 4.29 -5.98
C ASN A 175 0.98 5.76 -6.37
N SER A 176 1.56 6.69 -5.62
CA SER A 176 1.69 8.09 -6.04
C SER A 176 2.72 8.26 -7.16
N ASN A 177 2.71 9.41 -7.84
CA ASN A 177 3.79 9.78 -8.76
C ASN A 177 5.16 9.81 -8.08
N GLY A 178 5.23 10.26 -6.82
CA GLY A 178 6.46 10.23 -6.02
C GLY A 178 7.09 8.83 -5.97
N ILE A 179 6.27 7.79 -5.79
CA ILE A 179 6.74 6.41 -5.77
C ILE A 179 7.28 5.93 -7.13
N LEU A 180 6.72 6.41 -8.25
CA LEU A 180 7.05 5.90 -9.59
C LEU A 180 8.11 6.73 -10.33
N GLN A 181 8.23 8.03 -10.06
CA GLN A 181 9.06 8.94 -10.85
C GLN A 181 10.16 9.58 -10.01
N GLU A 182 9.81 10.37 -8.99
CA GLU A 182 10.72 11.39 -8.41
C GLU A 182 11.16 11.13 -6.96
N GLY A 183 10.62 10.11 -6.29
CA GLY A 183 10.91 9.80 -4.89
C GLY A 183 12.20 9.01 -4.65
N LYS A 184 12.51 8.80 -3.37
CA LYS A 184 13.58 7.93 -2.84
C LYS A 184 13.06 6.52 -2.52
N ILE A 185 11.74 6.37 -2.45
CA ILE A 185 11.01 5.13 -2.32
C ILE A 185 10.49 4.76 -3.70
N LYS A 186 10.92 3.62 -4.23
CA LYS A 186 10.58 3.15 -5.57
C LYS A 186 9.82 1.84 -5.52
N TYR A 187 8.68 1.78 -6.20
CA TYR A 187 8.02 0.50 -6.48
C TYR A 187 8.93 -0.36 -7.37
N ILE A 188 9.02 -1.66 -7.09
CA ILE A 188 9.73 -2.61 -7.95
C ILE A 188 8.73 -3.16 -8.99
N PRO A 189 8.91 -2.88 -10.29
CA PRO A 189 8.03 -3.39 -11.34
C PRO A 189 7.89 -4.91 -11.31
N GLY A 190 6.68 -5.41 -11.51
CA GLY A 190 6.38 -6.85 -11.50
C GLY A 190 6.46 -7.54 -10.14
N SER A 191 6.54 -6.77 -9.03
CA SER A 191 6.67 -7.35 -7.69
C SER A 191 5.34 -7.61 -6.97
N PHE A 192 4.23 -7.10 -7.50
CA PHE A 192 2.90 -7.37 -6.95
C PHE A 192 2.56 -8.86 -7.06
N VAL A 193 2.08 -9.45 -5.97
CA VAL A 193 1.63 -10.85 -5.93
C VAL A 193 0.39 -10.95 -5.05
N ALA A 194 -0.64 -11.63 -5.57
CA ALA A 194 -1.73 -12.20 -4.77
C ALA A 194 -1.35 -13.63 -4.38
N VAL A 195 -1.07 -13.86 -3.11
CA VAL A 195 -0.47 -15.12 -2.64
C VAL A 195 -1.44 -16.29 -2.88
N GLY A 196 -0.95 -17.34 -3.53
CA GLY A 196 -1.73 -18.55 -3.81
C GLY A 196 -2.63 -18.46 -5.04
N ASN A 197 -2.87 -17.28 -5.60
CA ASN A 197 -3.57 -17.18 -6.88
C ASN A 197 -2.65 -17.71 -8.00
N ASP A 198 -3.11 -18.73 -8.70
CA ASP A 198 -2.43 -19.34 -9.85
C ASP A 198 -3.18 -19.11 -11.18
N GLY A 199 -4.28 -18.34 -11.15
CA GLY A 199 -5.16 -18.09 -12.28
C GLY A 199 -6.16 -19.21 -12.61
N ASN A 200 -6.18 -20.31 -11.85
CA ASN A 200 -6.98 -21.51 -12.19
C ASN A 200 -8.22 -21.73 -11.31
N HIS A 201 -8.55 -20.73 -10.48
CA HIS A 201 -9.58 -20.83 -9.44
C HIS A 201 -10.76 -19.86 -9.62
N PHE A 202 -11.00 -19.39 -10.85
CA PHE A 202 -12.16 -18.54 -11.15
C PHE A 202 -13.48 -19.22 -10.73
N ASN A 203 -14.26 -18.56 -9.88
CA ASN A 203 -15.49 -19.11 -9.26
C ASN A 203 -15.27 -20.42 -8.48
N ASP A 204 -14.07 -20.63 -7.96
CA ASP A 204 -13.72 -21.82 -7.18
C ASP A 204 -12.99 -21.46 -5.89
N SER A 205 -12.87 -22.44 -4.99
CA SER A 205 -12.11 -22.26 -3.75
C SER A 205 -10.62 -22.33 -4.03
N ILE A 206 -9.82 -21.48 -3.38
CA ILE A 206 -8.36 -21.41 -3.60
C ILE A 206 -7.63 -22.73 -3.29
N ASN A 207 -8.24 -23.58 -2.46
CA ASN A 207 -7.71 -24.88 -2.10
C ASN A 207 -8.25 -26.04 -2.94
N ARG A 208 -9.02 -25.79 -4.01
CA ARG A 208 -9.27 -26.84 -5.00
C ARG A 208 -7.93 -27.31 -5.56
N ARG A 209 -7.75 -28.63 -5.68
CA ARG A 209 -6.50 -29.20 -6.15
C ARG A 209 -6.49 -29.37 -7.69
N PRO A 210 -5.33 -29.21 -8.33
CA PRO A 210 -4.08 -28.68 -7.77
C PRO A 210 -4.10 -27.13 -7.66
N ASN A 211 -3.41 -26.58 -6.66
CA ASN A 211 -2.98 -25.18 -6.69
C ASN A 211 -1.51 -25.15 -7.13
N THR A 212 -1.19 -24.43 -8.21
CA THR A 212 0.17 -24.45 -8.77
C THR A 212 1.06 -23.31 -8.27
N SER A 213 0.54 -22.40 -7.45
CA SER A 213 1.28 -21.26 -6.89
C SER A 213 1.87 -21.57 -5.51
N VAL A 214 1.18 -22.38 -4.70
CA VAL A 214 1.60 -22.73 -3.34
C VAL A 214 1.34 -24.20 -3.00
N PRO A 215 2.06 -24.79 -2.03
CA PRO A 215 1.78 -26.14 -1.55
C PRO A 215 0.37 -26.28 -0.97
N ASP A 216 -0.17 -27.50 -0.97
CA ASP A 216 -1.51 -27.81 -0.47
C ASP A 216 -1.79 -27.24 0.92
N SER A 217 -0.87 -27.44 1.87
CA SER A 217 -1.00 -26.90 3.24
C SER A 217 -1.14 -25.38 3.30
N ILE A 218 -0.53 -24.64 2.36
CA ILE A 218 -0.63 -23.18 2.29
C ILE A 218 -1.94 -22.78 1.62
N ALA A 219 -2.36 -23.46 0.57
CA ALA A 219 -3.65 -23.21 -0.05
C ALA A 219 -4.83 -23.49 0.92
N ASP A 220 -4.73 -24.54 1.75
CA ASP A 220 -5.70 -24.76 2.84
C ASP A 220 -5.63 -23.64 3.88
N ALA A 221 -4.44 -23.21 4.28
CA ALA A 221 -4.30 -22.10 5.22
C ALA A 221 -4.93 -20.81 4.67
N LEU A 222 -4.74 -20.50 3.38
CA LEU A 222 -5.37 -19.35 2.72
C LEU A 222 -6.90 -19.46 2.76
N TYR A 223 -7.46 -20.63 2.44
CA TYR A 223 -8.90 -20.89 2.50
C TYR A 223 -9.51 -20.70 3.90
N TYR A 224 -8.84 -21.19 4.94
CA TYR A 224 -9.38 -21.15 6.31
C TYR A 224 -9.08 -19.85 7.07
N THR A 225 -8.15 -19.02 6.59
CA THR A 225 -7.74 -17.80 7.31
C THR A 225 -8.56 -16.57 6.94
N SER A 226 -8.97 -16.45 5.67
CA SER A 226 -9.67 -15.26 5.15
C SER A 226 -10.40 -15.59 3.86
N ASP A 227 -11.49 -14.88 3.56
CA ASP A 227 -12.13 -14.84 2.22
C ASP A 227 -11.30 -14.04 1.22
N HIS A 228 -10.28 -13.30 1.66
CA HIS A 228 -9.36 -12.58 0.79
C HIS A 228 -7.98 -13.21 0.77
N LEU A 229 -7.32 -13.14 -0.38
CA LEU A 229 -5.90 -13.47 -0.52
C LEU A 229 -5.04 -12.31 -0.02
N PRO A 230 -3.99 -12.58 0.78
CA PRO A 230 -3.03 -11.55 1.09
C PRO A 230 -2.27 -11.16 -0.17
N ILE A 231 -2.12 -9.86 -0.37
CA ILE A 231 -1.34 -9.28 -1.46
C ILE A 231 -0.06 -8.64 -0.91
N TYR A 232 0.99 -8.59 -1.73
CA TYR A 232 2.18 -7.80 -1.42
C TYR A 232 2.77 -7.17 -2.65
N ALA A 233 3.52 -6.08 -2.45
CA ALA A 233 4.40 -5.47 -3.43
C ALA A 233 5.76 -5.17 -2.78
N LYS A 234 6.80 -5.04 -3.58
CA LYS A 234 8.15 -4.69 -3.11
C LYS A 234 8.45 -3.23 -3.42
N TYR A 235 9.01 -2.56 -2.43
CA TYR A 235 9.50 -1.19 -2.52
C TYR A 235 10.97 -1.16 -2.16
N LYS A 236 11.74 -0.34 -2.88
CA LYS A 236 13.15 -0.06 -2.62
C LYS A 236 13.26 1.31 -2.01
N PHE A 237 14.00 1.40 -0.91
CA PHE A 237 14.39 2.65 -0.28
C PHE A 237 15.85 2.90 -0.67
N ASP A 238 16.08 3.88 -1.53
CA ASP A 238 17.41 4.20 -1.99
C ASP A 238 18.19 4.90 -0.87
N GLN A 239 19.29 4.29 -0.43
CA GLN A 239 20.29 5.02 0.33
C GLN A 239 20.87 6.05 -0.63
N ASN A 240 20.59 7.33 -0.42
CA ASN A 240 21.42 8.36 -1.01
C ASN A 240 22.86 8.04 -0.57
N PRO A 241 23.81 7.80 -1.49
CA PRO A 241 25.20 7.92 -1.09
C PRO A 241 25.32 9.33 -0.52
N VAL A 242 25.80 9.44 0.72
CA VAL A 242 26.30 10.72 1.20
C VAL A 242 27.43 11.04 0.24
N SER A 243 27.15 11.82 -0.80
CA SER A 243 28.21 12.46 -1.53
C SER A 243 28.85 13.36 -0.50
N VAL A 244 30.04 12.99 -0.07
CA VAL A 244 31.02 14.00 0.32
C VAL A 244 31.28 14.73 -0.99
N SER A 245 30.39 15.66 -1.36
CA SER A 245 30.73 16.74 -2.26
C SER A 245 31.92 17.36 -1.57
N SER A 246 33.10 17.02 -2.09
CA SER A 246 34.41 17.37 -1.60
C SER A 246 34.31 18.54 -0.64
N VAL A 247 34.60 18.32 0.65
CA VAL A 247 35.37 19.36 1.34
C VAL A 247 36.48 19.60 0.34
N SER A 248 36.43 20.72 -0.37
CA SER A 248 37.47 21.05 -1.31
C SER A 248 38.73 20.83 -0.51
N SER A 249 39.56 19.92 -0.97
CA SER A 249 40.93 19.86 -0.52
C SER A 249 41.58 21.14 -1.05
N GLU A 250 41.13 22.30 -0.58
CA GLU A 250 42.01 23.43 -0.38
C GLU A 250 42.90 23.00 0.77
N ILE A 251 43.84 22.10 0.46
CA ILE A 251 45.16 22.21 1.03
C ILE A 251 45.56 23.65 0.68
N PRO A 252 45.75 24.54 1.66
CA PRO A 252 46.19 25.89 1.35
C PRO A 252 47.46 25.80 0.50
N ASP A 253 47.46 26.40 -0.69
CA ASP A 253 48.64 26.41 -1.57
C ASP A 253 49.84 27.13 -0.91
N ASP A 254 49.57 27.91 0.14
CA ASP A 254 50.58 28.56 0.97
C ASP A 254 50.06 28.75 2.40
N PHE A 255 50.96 28.64 3.38
CA PHE A 255 50.71 29.07 4.75
C PHE A 255 51.69 30.19 5.08
N LYS A 256 51.17 31.39 5.33
CA LYS A 256 51.97 32.47 5.92
C LYS A 256 51.78 32.47 7.43
N LEU A 257 52.88 32.28 8.15
CA LEU A 257 53.00 32.76 9.52
C LEU A 257 53.04 34.29 9.47
N SER A 258 51.92 34.93 9.77
CA SER A 258 51.93 36.33 10.15
C SER A 258 52.65 36.48 11.49
N GLN A 259 53.28 37.63 11.69
CA GLN A 259 54.17 37.90 12.82
C GLN A 259 53.50 37.55 14.17
N ASN A 260 54.09 36.57 14.86
CA ASN A 260 53.79 36.29 16.24
C ASN A 260 54.21 37.55 17.02
N TYR A 261 53.26 38.25 17.65
CA TYR A 261 53.63 39.25 18.64
C TYR A 261 54.42 38.52 19.74
N PRO A 262 55.61 39.01 20.13
CA PRO A 262 56.32 38.44 21.26
C PRO A 262 55.40 38.50 22.48
N ASN A 263 55.35 37.39 23.21
CA ASN A 263 54.66 37.30 24.49
C ASN A 263 55.10 38.50 25.37
N PRO A 264 54.18 39.35 25.85
CA PRO A 264 54.55 40.38 26.80
C PRO A 264 54.73 39.72 28.18
N PHE A 265 55.97 39.29 28.41
CA PHE A 265 56.54 38.75 29.66
C PHE A 265 56.13 37.32 30.04
#